data_AF-A0AAW2MEB1-F1
#
_entry.id   AF-A0AAW2MEB1-F1
#
_cell.length_a   1.000
_cell.length_b   1.000
_cell.length_c   1.000
_cell.angle_alpha   90.00
_cell.angle_beta   90.00
_cell.angle_gamma   90.00
#
_symmetry.space_group_name_H-M   'P 1'
#
loop_
_entity.id
_entity.type
_entity.pdbx_description
1 polymer ?
#
loop_
_entity_poly.entity_id
_entity_poly.type
_entity_poly.pdbx_seq_one_letter_code
_entity_poly.pdbx_strand_id
1 'polypeptide(L)'
;MMRASVIEFRGNWDDHLPPMEFVYNNSFHSSIGLAPYKALYGRKCRSPIFWDIEGLRQLEGPKLVQQTVDKIQTVKKYLKAAQDRQKSYVDKHRREMEYKIREKVFLKVSPWR
;
A
#
# COMPACT_ATOMS: atom_id res chain seq x y z
N MET A 1 3.42 1.19 4.75
CA MET A 1 2.84 2.37 4.10
C MET A 1 2.70 3.53 5.09
N MET A 2 1.65 3.55 5.93
CA MET A 2 1.40 4.62 6.91
C MET A 2 2.63 5.01 7.73
N ARG A 3 3.32 4.05 8.35
CA ARG A 3 4.51 4.36 9.17
C ARG A 3 5.62 5.08 8.41
N ALA A 4 5.85 4.75 7.13
CA ALA A 4 6.88 5.40 6.33
C ALA A 4 6.46 6.81 5.92
N SER A 5 5.19 6.98 5.54
CA SER A 5 4.61 8.29 5.22
C SER A 5 4.56 9.21 6.44
N VAL A 6 4.17 8.72 7.62
CA VAL A 6 4.15 9.50 8.87
C VAL A 6 5.55 10.04 9.23
N ILE A 7 6.61 9.26 9.00
CA ILE A 7 8.00 9.68 9.24
C ILE A 7 8.41 10.81 8.29
N GLU A 8 8.02 10.72 7.02
CA GLU A 8 8.35 11.72 5.99
C GLU A 8 7.53 13.01 6.15
N PHE A 9 6.27 12.89 6.55
CA PHE A 9 5.35 14.02 6.75
C PHE A 9 5.51 14.73 8.11
N ARG A 10 6.44 14.28 8.98
CA ARG A 10 6.92 15.00 10.19
C ARG A 10 5.86 15.80 10.97
N GLY A 11 4.71 15.17 11.27
CA GLY A 11 3.67 15.75 12.12
C GLY A 11 2.40 16.23 11.44
N ASN A 12 2.39 16.40 10.10
CA ASN A 12 1.15 16.70 9.33
C ASN A 12 0.59 15.45 8.62
N TRP A 13 0.85 14.27 9.17
CA TRP A 13 0.54 13.00 8.53
C TRP A 13 -0.97 12.78 8.33
N ASP A 14 -1.79 13.43 9.15
CA ASP A 14 -3.24 13.45 9.13
C ASP A 14 -3.78 14.17 7.89
N ASP A 15 -3.16 15.28 7.49
CA ASP A 15 -3.50 15.99 6.23
C ASP A 15 -3.26 15.10 5.00
N HIS A 16 -2.34 14.14 5.10
CA HIS A 16 -2.00 13.21 4.02
C HIS A 16 -2.69 11.85 4.16
N LEU A 17 -3.56 11.68 5.16
CA LEU A 17 -4.31 10.43 5.37
C LEU A 17 -5.25 10.11 4.20
N PRO A 18 -6.06 11.07 3.68
CA PRO A 18 -6.95 10.79 2.55
C PRO A 18 -6.22 10.30 1.28
N PRO A 19 -5.12 10.94 0.80
CA PRO A 19 -4.42 10.43 -0.37
C PRO A 19 -3.69 9.11 -0.09
N MET A 20 -3.23 8.86 1.14
CA MET A 20 -2.66 7.56 1.52
C MET A 20 -3.67 6.42 1.42
N GLU A 21 -4.84 6.60 2.02
CA GLU A 21 -5.94 5.63 1.95
C GLU A 21 -6.38 5.39 0.51
N PHE A 22 -6.51 6.46 -0.27
CA PHE A 22 -6.86 6.38 -1.68
C PHE A 22 -5.85 5.52 -2.47
N VAL A 23 -4.55 5.74 -2.27
CA VAL A 23 -3.51 4.94 -2.94
C VAL A 23 -3.57 3.48 -2.48
N TYR A 24 -3.75 3.23 -1.18
CA TYR A 24 -3.85 1.88 -0.64
C TYR A 24 -5.02 1.09 -1.25
N ASN A 25 -6.22 1.66 -1.20
CA ASN A 25 -7.45 1.02 -1.64
C ASN A 25 -7.47 0.77 -3.16
N ASN A 26 -6.75 1.57 -3.95
CA ASN A 26 -6.71 1.45 -5.41
C ASN A 26 -5.46 0.74 -5.94
N SER A 27 -4.51 0.37 -5.09
CA SER A 27 -3.34 -0.39 -5.50
C SER A 27 -3.63 -1.88 -5.57
N PHE A 28 -2.93 -2.58 -6.47
CA PHE A 28 -3.05 -4.03 -6.61
C PHE A 28 -2.60 -4.74 -5.34
N HIS A 29 -3.42 -5.66 -4.83
CA HIS A 29 -3.10 -6.49 -3.68
C HIS A 29 -2.84 -7.92 -4.12
N SER A 30 -1.61 -8.41 -3.96
CA SER A 30 -1.18 -9.71 -4.49
C SER A 30 -1.94 -10.91 -3.92
N SER A 31 -2.28 -10.89 -2.63
CA SER A 31 -3.04 -11.99 -2.02
C SER A 31 -4.50 -12.09 -2.48
N ILE A 32 -5.09 -10.98 -2.94
CA ILE A 32 -6.48 -10.90 -3.41
C ILE A 32 -6.53 -10.97 -4.95
N GLY A 33 -5.41 -10.67 -5.64
CA GLY A 33 -5.32 -10.63 -7.10
C GLY A 33 -5.98 -9.40 -7.73
N LEU A 34 -6.39 -8.40 -6.93
CA LEU A 34 -7.02 -7.16 -7.36
C LEU A 34 -6.93 -6.08 -6.28
N ALA A 35 -7.32 -4.84 -6.62
CA ALA A 35 -7.32 -3.73 -5.66
C ALA A 35 -8.47 -3.85 -4.65
N PRO A 36 -8.28 -3.54 -3.36
CA PRO A 36 -9.34 -3.61 -2.34
C PRO A 36 -10.64 -2.87 -2.75
N TYR A 37 -10.52 -1.69 -3.37
CA TYR A 37 -11.67 -0.95 -3.88
C TYR A 37 -12.45 -1.75 -4.94
N LYS A 38 -11.73 -2.41 -5.86
CA LYS A 38 -12.35 -3.26 -6.88
C LYS A 38 -12.98 -4.50 -6.25
N ALA A 39 -12.40 -5.04 -5.18
CA ALA A 39 -12.97 -6.16 -4.43
C ALA A 39 -14.32 -5.78 -3.82
N LEU A 40 -14.38 -4.60 -3.21
CA LEU A 40 -15.54 -4.10 -2.49
C LEU A 40 -16.67 -3.66 -3.41
N TYR A 41 -16.35 -2.95 -4.50
CA TYR A 41 -17.35 -2.32 -5.36
C TYR A 41 -17.52 -2.99 -6.73
N GLY A 42 -16.74 -4.02 -7.04
CA GLY A 42 -16.77 -4.71 -8.34
C GLY A 42 -16.27 -3.89 -9.53
N ARG A 43 -15.86 -2.64 -9.32
CA ARG A 43 -15.43 -1.70 -10.38
C ARG A 43 -14.15 -0.96 -9.98
N LYS A 44 -13.40 -0.49 -10.98
CA LYS A 44 -12.26 0.42 -10.73
C LYS A 44 -12.79 1.75 -10.19
N CYS A 45 -12.02 2.41 -9.32
CA CYS A 45 -12.37 3.74 -8.82
C CYS A 45 -12.41 4.75 -9.98
N ARG A 46 -13.46 5.57 -9.99
CA ARG A 46 -13.63 6.68 -10.93
C ARG A 46 -13.26 7.94 -10.17
N SER A 47 -12.04 8.41 -10.38
CA SER A 47 -11.49 9.62 -9.77
C SER A 47 -10.89 10.48 -10.88
N PRO A 48 -10.93 11.83 -10.78
CA PRO A 48 -10.24 12.75 -11.71
C PRO A 48 -8.76 12.38 -11.95
N ILE A 49 -8.15 11.70 -10.98
CA ILE A 49 -6.74 11.31 -10.98
C ILE A 49 -6.50 9.94 -11.65
N PHE A 50 -7.52 9.08 -11.71
CA PHE A 50 -7.47 7.74 -12.30
C PHE A 50 -8.37 7.59 -13.54
N TRP A 51 -8.90 8.70 -14.06
CA TRP A 51 -9.80 8.70 -15.21
C TRP A 51 -9.03 8.40 -16.49
N ASP A 52 -9.18 7.17 -16.97
CA ASP A 52 -8.80 6.72 -18.32
C ASP A 52 -9.89 7.03 -19.36
N ILE A 53 -10.81 7.97 -19.04
CA ILE A 53 -11.93 8.38 -19.91
C ILE A 53 -11.79 9.89 -20.11
N GLU A 54 -11.56 10.27 -21.37
CA GLU A 54 -11.10 11.56 -21.91
C GLU A 54 -11.97 12.80 -21.62
N GLY A 55 -12.95 12.77 -20.71
CA GLY A 55 -13.95 13.83 -20.57
C GLY A 55 -13.87 14.73 -19.33
N LEU A 56 -13.14 14.34 -18.28
CA LEU A 56 -13.30 14.95 -16.93
C LEU A 56 -12.06 15.64 -16.36
N ARG A 57 -10.90 15.58 -17.05
CA ARG A 57 -9.73 16.42 -16.72
C ARG A 57 -10.03 17.93 -16.78
N GLN A 58 -11.13 18.32 -17.40
CA GLN A 58 -11.57 19.72 -17.56
C GLN A 58 -12.33 20.30 -16.36
N LEU A 59 -12.81 19.47 -15.41
CA LEU A 59 -13.76 19.93 -14.38
C LEU A 59 -13.11 20.42 -13.07
N GLU A 60 -11.83 20.13 -12.83
CA GLU A 60 -11.04 20.76 -11.76
C GLU A 60 -9.77 21.37 -12.35
N GLY A 61 -9.42 22.59 -11.92
CA GLY A 61 -8.32 23.35 -12.49
C GLY A 61 -7.01 22.55 -12.55
N PRO A 62 -6.22 22.64 -13.64
CA PRO A 62 -5.08 21.77 -13.92
C PRO A 62 -4.02 21.78 -12.82
N LYS A 63 -3.91 22.87 -12.05
CA LYS A 63 -2.94 23.02 -10.96
C LYS A 63 -3.24 22.14 -9.74
N LEU A 64 -4.51 22.02 -9.32
CA LEU A 64 -4.91 21.20 -8.17
C LEU A 64 -4.81 19.72 -8.48
N VAL A 65 -5.23 19.34 -9.69
CA VAL A 65 -5.09 17.96 -10.20
C VAL A 65 -3.60 17.56 -10.22
N GLN A 66 -2.72 18.43 -10.74
CA GLN A 66 -1.29 18.16 -10.79
C GLN A 66 -0.68 17.99 -9.39
N GLN A 67 -0.98 18.91 -8.46
CA GLN A 67 -0.52 18.80 -7.07
C GLN A 67 -0.95 17.48 -6.42
N THR A 68 -2.16 17.03 -6.71
CA THR A 68 -2.70 15.77 -6.15
C THR A 68 -2.03 14.56 -6.78
N VAL A 69 -1.76 14.59 -8.09
CA VAL A 69 -0.99 13.56 -8.80
C VAL A 69 0.41 13.44 -8.21
N ASP A 70 1.10 14.55 -7.97
CA ASP A 70 2.47 14.57 -7.44
C ASP A 70 2.53 14.00 -6.01
N LYS A 71 1.56 14.36 -5.16
CA LYS A 71 1.40 13.78 -3.82
C LYS A 71 1.17 12.27 -3.88
N ILE A 72 0.30 11.80 -4.78
CA ILE A 72 0.02 10.38 -4.96
C ILE A 72 1.26 9.61 -5.45
N GLN A 73 2.02 10.17 -6.40
CA GLN A 73 3.26 9.56 -6.86
C GLN A 73 4.28 9.43 -5.72
N THR A 74 4.38 10.47 -4.88
CA THR A 74 5.23 10.49 -3.70
C THR A 74 4.84 9.39 -2.71
N VAL A 75 3.55 9.28 -2.39
CA VAL A 75 3.02 8.20 -1.53
C VAL A 75 3.31 6.82 -2.11
N LYS A 76 3.14 6.62 -3.43
CA LYS A 76 3.48 5.34 -4.10
C LYS A 76 4.96 4.97 -3.97
N LYS A 77 5.86 5.95 -4.11
CA LYS A 77 7.31 5.72 -3.93
C LYS A 77 7.61 5.27 -2.51
N TYR A 78 7.05 5.95 -1.51
CA TYR A 78 7.23 5.57 -0.10
C TYR A 78 6.60 4.21 0.24
N LEU A 79 5.45 3.88 -0.36
CA LEU A 79 4.84 2.56 -0.22
C LEU A 79 5.81 1.47 -0.68
N LYS A 80 6.37 1.61 -1.89
CA LYS A 80 7.29 0.64 -2.46
C LYS A 80 8.54 0.49 -1.59
N ALA A 81 9.18 1.60 -1.19
CA ALA A 81 10.34 1.57 -0.32
C ALA A 81 10.06 0.87 1.03
N ALA A 82 8.87 1.08 1.61
CA ALA A 82 8.47 0.40 2.85
C ALA A 82 8.28 -1.11 2.64
N GLN A 83 7.67 -1.53 1.54
CA GLN A 83 7.49 -2.94 1.18
C GLN A 83 8.85 -3.62 0.95
N ASP A 84 9.75 -2.97 0.22
CA ASP A 84 11.09 -3.48 -0.07
C ASP A 84 11.92 -3.64 1.21
N ARG A 85 11.85 -2.68 2.15
CA ARG A 85 12.47 -2.80 3.48
C ARG A 85 11.89 -3.94 4.31
N GLN A 86 10.56 -4.10 4.31
CA GLN A 86 9.92 -5.18 5.05
C GLN A 86 10.35 -6.53 4.50
N LYS A 87 10.40 -6.67 3.18
CA LYS A 87 10.88 -7.87 2.50
C LYS A 87 12.34 -8.15 2.86
N SER A 88 13.23 -7.17 2.75
CA SER A 88 14.65 -7.37 3.05
C SER A 88 14.93 -7.75 4.50
N TYR A 89 14.20 -7.18 5.46
CA TYR A 89 14.33 -7.53 6.88
C TYR A 89 13.90 -8.96 7.17
N VAL A 90 12.77 -9.40 6.59
CA VAL A 90 12.28 -10.77 6.74
C VAL A 90 13.22 -11.76 6.06
N ASP A 91 13.59 -11.50 4.81
CA ASP A 91 14.41 -12.40 4.01
C ASP A 91 15.81 -12.59 4.62
N LYS A 92 16.41 -11.53 5.22
CA LYS A 92 17.72 -11.60 5.89
C LYS A 92 17.78 -12.63 7.03
N HIS A 93 16.67 -12.91 7.70
CA HIS A 93 16.60 -13.83 8.84
C HIS A 93 15.86 -15.13 8.50
N ARG A 94 15.33 -15.26 7.28
CA ARG A 94 14.63 -16.45 6.83
C ARG A 94 15.65 -17.47 6.34
N ARG A 95 15.64 -18.65 6.96
CA ARG A 95 16.32 -19.82 6.40
C ARG A 95 15.27 -20.66 5.70
N GLU A 96 15.57 -21.16 4.51
CA GLU A 96 14.77 -22.24 3.94
C GLU A 96 14.91 -23.45 4.87
N MET A 97 13.79 -23.86 5.45
CA MET A 97 13.71 -25.05 6.29
C MET A 97 12.77 -26.02 5.59
N GLU A 98 13.30 -27.19 5.28
CA GLU A 98 12.54 -28.32 4.80
C GLU A 98 12.35 -29.29 5.97
N TYR A 99 11.12 -29.72 6.17
CA TYR A 99 10.79 -30.70 7.20
C TYR A 99 10.35 -32.00 6.55
N LYS A 100 10.77 -33.12 7.13
CA LYS A 100 10.29 -34.44 6.70
C LYS A 100 9.00 -34.80 7.41
N ILE A 101 8.17 -35.59 6.74
CA ILE A 101 6.98 -36.19 7.37
C ILE A 101 7.45 -36.99 8.61
N ARG A 102 6.84 -36.72 9.78
CA ARG A 102 7.20 -37.23 11.14
C ARG A 102 8.39 -36.56 11.83
N GLU A 103 8.99 -35.52 11.27
CA GLU A 103 10.01 -34.73 11.97
C GLU A 103 9.38 -33.94 13.14
N LYS A 104 10.00 -34.01 14.31
CA LYS A 104 9.53 -33.29 15.50
C LYS A 104 10.12 -31.88 15.52
N VAL A 105 9.26 -30.87 15.59
CA VAL A 105 9.65 -29.45 15.67
C VAL A 105 9.06 -28.79 16.92
N PHE A 106 9.76 -27.79 17.45
CA PHE A 106 9.24 -27.01 18.57
C PHE A 106 8.23 -25.97 18.08
N LEU A 107 7.04 -25.96 18.68
CA LEU A 107 6.05 -24.92 18.46
C LEU A 107 6.40 -23.71 19.34
N LYS A 108 6.56 -22.54 18.72
CA LYS A 108 6.69 -21.29 19.46
C LYS A 108 5.34 -20.93 20.06
N VAL A 109 5.17 -21.21 21.35
CA VAL A 109 4.01 -20.77 22.14
C VAL A 109 4.35 -19.52 22.92
N SER A 110 3.41 -18.58 22.99
CA SER A 110 3.49 -17.46 23.93
C SER A 110 3.24 -18.01 25.34
N PRO A 111 3.99 -17.58 26.38
CA PRO A 111 3.68 -17.95 27.75
C PRO A 111 2.25 -17.52 28.05
N TRP A 112 1.41 -18.48 28.42
CA TRP A 112 0.09 -18.19 28.99
C TRP A 112 0.31 -17.57 30.37
N ARG A 113 -0.46 -16.52 30.69
CA ARG A 113 -0.59 -15.99 32.06
C ARG A 113 -1.65 -16.77 32.80
#